data_AF-A0A8S3B0F6-F1
#
_entry.id   AF-A0A8S3B0F6-F1
#
_cell.length_a   1.000
_cell.length_b   1.000
_cell.length_c   1.000
_cell.angle_alpha   90.00
_cell.angle_beta   90.00
_cell.angle_gamma   90.00
#
_symmetry.space_group_name_H-M   'P 1'
#
loop_
_entity.id
_entity.type
_entity.pdbx_description
1 polymer ?
#
loop_
_entity_poly.entity_id
_entity_poly.type
_entity_poly.pdbx_seq_one_letter_code
_entity_poly.pdbx_strand_id
1 'polypeptide(L)'
;MTLSNIYNQMPKRYLLSLLGFFGLFNAFLLRSNLSIAIVAMITPTIEKTSANTTTIIPAAFNWSTTTQGYILSSFFYGYAFAQIPAGFLATRFGGRILFGGSIGLCAFLTLFTPLCAQSGSGTLIFLRVLEGLSSSCIYPSLHAIWSIWAPKTDKSKLATFTFSGGYIGTFVTMLFGGVIAANSSWEWIFYISGLLALAWTIVWFYVATDSPSTHPTISHEEAKYIEDNMDQAISRKQTIPWKDILTSLPVWAIIAAHFGTNWAIYTMFTELPTFLVKSLGFRVDT
;
A
#
# COMPACT_ATOMS: atom_id res chain seq x y z
N MET A 1 24.31 23.61 -11.82
CA MET A 1 23.82 22.34 -12.40
C MET A 1 22.30 22.37 -12.25
N THR A 2 21.55 22.71 -13.30
CA THR A 2 20.10 22.90 -13.21
C THR A 2 19.37 21.56 -13.06
N LEU A 3 18.26 21.52 -12.31
CA LEU A 3 17.43 20.32 -12.10
C LEU A 3 17.03 19.63 -13.42
N SER A 4 16.90 20.39 -14.51
CA SER A 4 16.63 19.87 -15.86
C SER A 4 17.75 19.00 -16.42
N ASN A 5 19.02 19.32 -16.16
CA ASN A 5 20.16 18.53 -16.62
C ASN A 5 20.26 17.19 -15.87
N ILE A 6 19.96 17.18 -14.57
CA ILE A 6 19.93 15.95 -13.77
C ILE A 6 18.79 15.04 -14.24
N TYR A 7 17.60 15.62 -14.49
CA TYR A 7 16.44 14.87 -14.99
C TYR A 7 16.70 14.19 -16.34
N ASN A 8 17.44 14.83 -17.24
CA ASN A 8 17.78 14.28 -18.56
C ASN A 8 18.93 13.25 -18.53
N GLN A 9 19.79 13.29 -17.52
CA GLN A 9 20.93 12.36 -17.39
C GLN A 9 20.58 11.10 -16.57
N MET A 10 19.56 11.14 -15.72
CA MET A 10 19.17 9.97 -14.92
C MET A 10 18.38 8.94 -15.76
N PRO A 11 18.72 7.64 -15.67
CA PRO A 11 17.95 6.59 -16.33
C PRO A 11 16.51 6.57 -15.82
N LYS A 12 15.56 6.57 -16.75
CA LYS A 12 14.12 6.70 -16.47
C LYS A 12 13.59 5.51 -15.67
N ARG A 13 14.22 4.33 -15.77
CA ARG A 13 13.88 3.17 -14.94
C ARG A 13 14.04 3.41 -13.42
N TYR A 14 15.05 4.17 -13.02
CA TYR A 14 15.25 4.51 -11.60
C TYR A 14 14.25 5.55 -11.12
N LEU A 15 13.91 6.52 -11.97
CA LEU A 15 12.83 7.46 -11.69
C LEU A 15 11.49 6.74 -11.51
N LEU A 16 11.18 5.78 -12.37
CA LEU A 16 9.97 4.96 -12.24
C LEU A 16 10.00 4.13 -10.95
N SER A 17 11.16 3.61 -10.55
CA SER A 17 11.32 2.86 -9.30
C SER A 17 11.12 3.74 -8.06
N LEU A 18 11.60 4.98 -8.10
CA LEU A 18 11.37 6.00 -7.08
C LEU A 18 9.89 6.40 -7.00
N LEU A 19 9.23 6.61 -8.14
CA LEU A 19 7.80 6.87 -8.17
C LEU A 19 6.99 5.68 -7.63
N GLY A 20 7.36 4.46 -8.02
CA GLY A 20 6.77 3.24 -7.48
C GLY A 20 6.96 3.11 -5.97
N PHE A 21 8.15 3.48 -5.46
CA PHE A 21 8.44 3.51 -4.03
C PHE A 21 7.45 4.43 -3.30
N PHE A 22 7.27 5.67 -3.79
CA PHE A 22 6.32 6.61 -3.19
C PHE A 22 4.85 6.16 -3.39
N GLY A 23 4.56 5.41 -4.45
CA GLY A 23 3.25 4.79 -4.64
C GLY A 23 2.95 3.76 -3.57
N LEU A 24 3.89 2.84 -3.31
CA LEU A 24 3.73 1.85 -2.25
C LEU A 24 3.78 2.48 -0.85
N PHE A 25 4.59 3.50 -0.66
CA PHE A 25 4.58 4.31 0.56
C PHE A 25 3.18 4.86 0.83
N ASN A 26 2.57 5.53 -0.15
CA ASN A 26 1.21 6.07 -0.01
C ASN A 26 0.16 4.97 0.19
N ALA A 27 0.25 3.86 -0.56
CA ALA A 27 -0.69 2.74 -0.42
C ALA A 27 -0.70 2.15 0.99
N PHE A 28 0.48 1.92 1.57
CA PHE A 28 0.60 1.39 2.94
C PHE A 28 0.28 2.41 4.01
N LEU A 29 0.48 3.71 3.70
CA LEU A 29 0.06 4.80 4.55
C LEU A 29 -1.48 4.85 4.66
N LEU A 30 -2.19 4.83 3.53
CA LEU A 30 -3.65 4.73 3.49
C LEU A 30 -4.19 3.50 4.23
N ARG A 31 -3.57 2.33 4.00
CA ARG A 31 -3.97 1.06 4.61
C ARG A 31 -3.89 1.06 6.13
N SER A 32 -2.85 1.68 6.68
CA SER A 32 -2.51 1.60 8.11
C SER A 32 -3.21 2.67 8.95
N ASN A 33 -3.75 3.72 8.33
CA ASN A 33 -4.41 4.84 9.00
C ASN A 33 -5.44 4.41 10.05
N LEU A 34 -6.38 3.54 9.66
CA LEU A 34 -7.50 3.20 10.52
C LEU A 34 -7.07 2.36 11.75
N SER A 35 -6.02 1.56 11.63
CA SER A 35 -5.50 0.80 12.78
C SER A 35 -5.02 1.72 13.90
N ILE A 36 -4.60 2.95 13.58
CA ILE A 36 -4.18 3.96 14.55
C ILE A 36 -5.36 4.84 14.93
N ALA A 37 -6.11 5.34 13.94
CA ALA A 37 -7.23 6.23 14.16
C ALA A 37 -8.31 5.58 15.04
N ILE A 38 -8.52 4.26 14.94
CA ILE A 38 -9.54 3.57 15.73
C ILE A 38 -9.28 3.69 17.23
N VAL A 39 -8.01 3.74 17.67
CA VAL A 39 -7.66 3.95 19.09
C VAL A 39 -8.10 5.35 19.52
N ALA A 40 -7.85 6.37 18.71
CA ALA A 40 -8.28 7.74 18.99
C ALA A 40 -9.82 7.92 18.92
N MET A 41 -10.49 7.13 18.08
CA MET A 41 -11.95 7.18 17.88
C MET A 41 -12.75 6.61 19.05
N ILE A 42 -12.19 5.64 19.78
CA ILE A 42 -12.88 4.91 20.87
C ILE A 42 -12.39 5.29 22.27
N THR A 43 -11.24 5.97 22.37
CA THR A 43 -10.64 6.32 23.66
C THR A 43 -11.12 7.70 24.09
N PRO A 44 -11.66 7.88 25.31
CA PRO A 44 -11.99 9.20 25.82
C PRO A 44 -10.71 10.00 26.13
N THR A 45 -10.67 11.26 25.72
CA THR A 45 -9.53 12.15 25.97
C THR A 45 -9.68 12.80 27.34
N ILE A 46 -8.67 12.69 28.20
CA ILE A 46 -8.64 13.32 29.52
C ILE A 46 -7.77 14.57 29.43
N GLU A 47 -8.38 15.75 29.38
CA GLU A 47 -7.66 17.01 29.45
C GLU A 47 -7.56 17.46 30.92
N LYS A 48 -6.33 17.64 31.41
CA LYS A 48 -6.07 18.22 32.73
C LYS A 48 -5.92 19.73 32.58
N THR A 49 -6.89 20.50 33.07
CA THR A 49 -6.79 21.97 33.09
C THR A 49 -5.95 22.41 34.29
N SER A 50 -5.19 23.51 34.17
CA SER A 50 -4.29 24.07 35.21
C SER A 50 -4.95 24.37 36.58
N ALA A 51 -6.28 24.28 36.69
CA ALA A 51 -7.05 24.49 37.91
C ALA A 51 -7.54 23.17 38.56
N ASN A 52 -6.77 22.08 38.49
CA ASN A 52 -7.11 20.75 39.07
C ASN A 52 -8.47 20.17 38.62
N THR A 53 -9.04 20.68 37.54
CA THR A 53 -10.29 20.20 36.93
C THR A 53 -9.95 19.32 35.73
N THR A 54 -10.38 18.06 35.80
CA THR A 54 -10.25 17.10 34.71
C THR A 54 -11.50 17.17 33.83
N THR A 55 -11.31 17.52 32.57
CA THR A 55 -12.39 17.51 31.58
C THR A 55 -12.25 16.21 30.79
N ILE A 56 -13.23 15.32 30.92
CA ILE A 56 -13.26 14.06 30.16
C ILE A 56 -14.07 14.30 28.90
N ILE A 57 -13.40 14.34 27.76
CA ILE A 57 -14.04 14.38 26.44
C ILE A 57 -14.46 12.94 26.11
N PRO A 58 -15.77 12.67 25.89
CA PRO A 58 -16.24 11.33 25.57
C PRO A 58 -15.63 10.85 24.25
N ALA A 59 -15.47 9.54 24.13
CA ALA A 59 -15.03 8.90 22.89
C ALA A 59 -15.97 9.27 21.73
N ALA A 60 -15.41 9.45 20.53
CA ALA A 60 -16.18 9.78 19.33
C ALA A 60 -17.17 8.67 18.97
N PHE A 61 -16.82 7.40 19.25
CA PHE A 61 -17.66 6.25 18.97
C PHE A 61 -17.61 5.21 20.10
N ASN A 62 -18.77 4.64 20.44
CA ASN A 62 -18.88 3.53 21.39
C ASN A 62 -18.93 2.18 20.65
N TRP A 63 -17.82 1.79 20.02
CA TRP A 63 -17.72 0.51 19.30
C TRP A 63 -17.16 -0.60 20.18
N SER A 64 -17.86 -1.74 20.23
CA SER A 64 -17.35 -2.95 20.88
C SER A 64 -16.08 -3.47 20.19
N THR A 65 -15.25 -4.22 20.92
CA THR A 65 -14.04 -4.88 20.39
C THR A 65 -14.35 -5.73 19.16
N THR A 66 -15.52 -6.39 19.13
CA THR A 66 -15.99 -7.16 17.98
C THR A 66 -16.24 -6.27 16.75
N THR A 67 -16.91 -5.13 16.93
CA THR A 67 -17.18 -4.17 15.84
C THR A 67 -15.87 -3.60 15.28
N GLN A 68 -14.92 -3.27 16.15
CA GLN A 68 -13.58 -2.81 15.74
C GLN A 68 -12.87 -3.87 14.90
N GLY A 69 -12.94 -5.15 15.31
CA GLY A 69 -12.40 -6.28 14.56
C GLY A 69 -13.01 -6.40 13.16
N TYR A 70 -14.33 -6.23 13.03
CA TYR A 70 -14.99 -6.22 11.71
C TYR A 70 -14.57 -5.04 10.84
N ILE A 71 -14.48 -3.84 11.41
CA ILE A 71 -14.02 -2.64 10.71
C ILE A 71 -12.58 -2.80 10.20
N LEU A 72 -11.66 -3.35 11.00
CA LEU A 72 -10.27 -3.57 10.59
C LEU A 72 -10.14 -4.70 9.55
N SER A 73 -10.84 -5.82 9.75
CA SER A 73 -10.76 -6.99 8.87
C SER A 73 -11.46 -6.80 7.52
N SER A 74 -12.50 -5.95 7.45
CA SER A 74 -13.28 -5.68 6.23
C SER A 74 -12.44 -5.30 5.01
N PHE A 75 -11.37 -4.51 5.20
CA PHE A 75 -10.40 -4.19 4.16
C PHE A 75 -9.77 -5.46 3.55
N PHE A 76 -9.37 -6.41 4.39
CA PHE A 76 -8.69 -7.62 3.96
C PHE A 76 -9.63 -8.57 3.21
N TYR A 77 -10.92 -8.61 3.55
CA TYR A 77 -11.90 -9.39 2.79
C TYR A 77 -12.05 -8.87 1.36
N GLY A 78 -12.17 -7.55 1.18
CA GLY A 78 -12.19 -6.93 -0.15
C GLY A 78 -10.88 -7.19 -0.91
N TYR A 79 -9.74 -7.01 -0.24
CA TYR A 79 -8.42 -7.23 -0.83
C TYR A 79 -8.23 -8.67 -1.32
N ALA A 80 -8.56 -9.67 -0.49
CA ALA A 80 -8.42 -11.08 -0.82
C ALA A 80 -9.31 -11.48 -2.01
N PHE A 81 -10.56 -10.99 -2.03
CA PHE A 81 -11.49 -11.29 -3.11
C PHE A 81 -11.02 -10.74 -4.47
N ALA A 82 -10.51 -9.50 -4.49
CA ALA A 82 -10.10 -8.86 -5.74
C ALA A 82 -8.69 -9.25 -6.22
N GLN A 83 -7.89 -9.96 -5.43
CA GLN A 83 -6.50 -10.28 -5.78
C GLN A 83 -6.36 -11.17 -7.03
N ILE A 84 -7.28 -12.12 -7.24
CA ILE A 84 -7.27 -12.99 -8.43
C ILE A 84 -7.70 -12.20 -9.69
N PRO A 85 -8.87 -11.50 -9.70
CA PRO A 85 -9.26 -10.65 -10.83
C PRO A 85 -8.22 -9.56 -11.16
N ALA A 86 -7.57 -8.98 -10.15
CA ALA A 86 -6.58 -7.94 -10.29
C ALA A 86 -5.43 -8.32 -11.24
N GLY A 87 -4.95 -9.56 -11.17
CA GLY A 87 -3.93 -10.07 -12.08
C GLY A 87 -4.39 -10.06 -13.55
N PHE A 88 -5.62 -10.46 -13.80
CA PHE A 88 -6.21 -10.42 -15.15
C PHE A 88 -6.39 -8.98 -15.64
N LEU A 89 -6.91 -8.08 -14.79
CA LEU A 89 -7.06 -6.67 -15.15
C LEU A 89 -5.71 -6.03 -15.48
N ALA A 90 -4.63 -6.36 -14.76
CA ALA A 90 -3.30 -5.82 -14.99
C ALA A 90 -2.77 -6.16 -16.39
N THR A 91 -3.08 -7.36 -16.90
CA THR A 91 -2.71 -7.75 -18.27
C THR A 91 -3.51 -7.02 -19.35
N ARG A 92 -4.76 -6.63 -19.06
CA ARG A 92 -5.67 -6.02 -20.05
C ARG A 92 -5.54 -4.51 -20.16
N PHE A 93 -5.44 -3.83 -19.03
CA PHE A 93 -5.48 -2.37 -18.95
C PHE A 93 -4.10 -1.72 -18.77
N GLY A 94 -3.06 -2.55 -18.58
CA GLY A 94 -1.69 -2.08 -18.41
C GLY A 94 -1.36 -1.70 -16.96
N GLY A 95 -0.09 -1.88 -16.60
CA GLY A 95 0.36 -1.68 -15.23
C GLY A 95 0.32 -0.22 -14.78
N ARG A 96 0.53 0.76 -15.66
CA ARG A 96 0.50 2.19 -15.31
C ARG A 96 -0.87 2.62 -14.83
N ILE A 97 -1.92 2.30 -15.61
CA ILE A 97 -3.29 2.73 -15.34
C ILE A 97 -3.79 2.08 -14.06
N LEU A 98 -3.59 0.77 -13.90
CA LEU A 98 -4.03 0.10 -12.68
C LEU A 98 -3.26 0.57 -11.47
N PHE A 99 -1.93 0.66 -11.53
CA PHE A 99 -1.14 1.01 -10.34
C PHE A 99 -1.54 2.40 -9.81
N GLY A 100 -1.56 3.41 -10.68
CA GLY A 100 -1.98 4.76 -10.32
C GLY A 100 -3.46 4.85 -9.96
N GLY A 101 -4.32 4.26 -10.78
CA GLY A 101 -5.78 4.31 -10.59
C GLY A 101 -6.24 3.63 -9.31
N SER A 102 -5.59 2.52 -8.91
CA SER A 102 -5.88 1.80 -7.67
C SER A 102 -5.55 2.62 -6.44
N ILE A 103 -4.38 3.26 -6.42
CA ILE A 103 -3.95 4.13 -5.33
C ILE A 103 -4.83 5.38 -5.28
N GLY A 104 -5.11 5.99 -6.44
CA GLY A 104 -5.99 7.16 -6.54
C GLY A 104 -7.42 6.89 -6.08
N LEU A 105 -8.00 5.75 -6.50
CA LEU A 105 -9.34 5.35 -6.07
C LEU A 105 -9.36 5.05 -4.57
N CYS A 106 -8.37 4.32 -4.04
CA CYS A 106 -8.26 4.10 -2.60
C CYS A 106 -8.13 5.42 -1.84
N ALA A 107 -7.28 6.34 -2.30
CA ALA A 107 -7.08 7.64 -1.68
C ALA A 107 -8.35 8.48 -1.68
N PHE A 108 -9.09 8.49 -2.78
CA PHE A 108 -10.39 9.15 -2.88
C PHE A 108 -11.39 8.58 -1.89
N LEU A 109 -11.53 7.24 -1.81
CA LEU A 109 -12.41 6.58 -0.85
C LEU A 109 -12.01 6.91 0.60
N THR A 110 -10.71 6.95 0.90
CA THR A 110 -10.19 7.27 2.24
C THR A 110 -10.59 8.67 2.71
N LEU A 111 -10.76 9.64 1.82
CA LEU A 111 -11.27 10.97 2.20
C LEU A 111 -12.71 10.94 2.73
N PHE A 112 -13.51 9.95 2.34
CA PHE A 112 -14.87 9.78 2.85
C PHE A 112 -14.94 8.97 4.15
N THR A 113 -13.83 8.39 4.60
CA THR A 113 -13.78 7.57 5.82
C THR A 113 -14.34 8.28 7.05
N PRO A 114 -14.02 9.56 7.33
CA PRO A 114 -14.63 10.29 8.44
C PRO A 114 -16.16 10.42 8.34
N LEU A 115 -16.67 10.74 7.16
CA LEU A 115 -18.11 10.90 6.91
C LEU A 115 -18.85 9.56 7.07
N CYS A 116 -18.26 8.48 6.56
CA CYS A 116 -18.82 7.14 6.71
C CYS A 116 -18.78 6.65 8.17
N ALA A 117 -17.72 6.97 8.92
CA ALA A 117 -17.63 6.65 10.34
C ALA A 117 -18.74 7.33 11.15
N GLN A 118 -19.00 8.61 10.91
CA GLN A 118 -20.07 9.38 11.55
C GLN A 118 -21.48 8.85 11.19
N SER A 119 -21.64 8.34 9.96
CA SER A 119 -22.92 7.76 9.50
C SER A 119 -23.23 6.40 10.12
N GLY A 120 -22.21 5.64 10.52
CA GLY A 120 -22.35 4.37 11.22
C GLY A 120 -21.28 3.33 10.87
N SER A 121 -21.10 2.34 11.74
CA SER A 121 -20.10 1.28 11.57
C SER A 121 -20.32 0.44 10.30
N GLY A 122 -21.58 0.20 9.90
CA GLY A 122 -21.91 -0.54 8.67
C GLY A 122 -21.45 0.17 7.40
N THR A 123 -21.66 1.48 7.32
CA THR A 123 -21.21 2.31 6.18
C THR A 123 -19.68 2.36 6.11
N LEU A 124 -19.02 2.47 7.26
CA LEU A 124 -17.56 2.38 7.33
C LEU A 124 -17.03 1.02 6.87
N ILE A 125 -17.63 -0.08 7.30
CA ILE A 125 -17.28 -1.44 6.84
C ILE A 125 -17.42 -1.56 5.33
N PHE A 126 -18.52 -1.06 4.75
CA PHE A 126 -18.72 -1.08 3.31
C PHE A 126 -17.63 -0.30 2.56
N LEU A 127 -17.33 0.93 3.01
CA LEU A 127 -16.27 1.75 2.43
C LEU A 127 -14.92 1.03 2.50
N ARG A 128 -14.63 0.36 3.63
CA ARG A 128 -13.38 -0.37 3.84
C ARG A 128 -13.23 -1.57 2.91
N VAL A 129 -14.32 -2.27 2.61
CA VAL A 129 -14.31 -3.30 1.56
C VAL A 129 -13.93 -2.69 0.21
N LEU A 130 -14.50 -1.53 -0.15
CA LEU A 130 -14.17 -0.84 -1.41
C LEU A 130 -12.70 -0.38 -1.48
N GLU A 131 -12.14 0.13 -0.37
CA GLU A 131 -10.71 0.46 -0.27
C GLU A 131 -9.83 -0.80 -0.50
N GLY A 132 -10.22 -1.92 0.10
CA GLY A 132 -9.55 -3.21 -0.06
C GLY A 132 -9.58 -3.72 -1.50
N LEU A 133 -10.76 -3.68 -2.14
CA LEU A 133 -10.95 -4.04 -3.55
C LEU A 133 -10.03 -3.19 -4.45
N SER A 134 -9.99 -1.88 -4.23
CA SER A 134 -9.17 -0.95 -4.99
C SER A 134 -7.67 -1.25 -4.82
N SER A 135 -7.22 -1.50 -3.59
CA SER A 135 -5.81 -1.74 -3.28
C SER A 135 -5.25 -3.08 -3.77
N SER A 136 -6.10 -4.05 -4.10
CA SER A 136 -5.70 -5.40 -4.54
C SER A 136 -4.85 -5.40 -5.82
N CYS A 137 -5.03 -4.40 -6.67
CA CYS A 137 -4.39 -4.30 -7.98
C CYS A 137 -2.96 -3.77 -7.94
N ILE A 138 -2.49 -3.27 -6.80
CA ILE A 138 -1.21 -2.58 -6.68
C ILE A 138 -0.02 -3.51 -6.98
N TYR A 139 0.06 -4.68 -6.33
CA TYR A 139 1.16 -5.62 -6.53
C TYR A 139 1.19 -6.26 -7.94
N PRO A 140 0.08 -6.80 -8.47
CA PRO A 140 0.07 -7.34 -9.84
C PRO A 140 0.48 -6.30 -10.89
N SER A 141 0.01 -5.06 -10.75
CA SER A 141 0.33 -3.97 -11.66
C SER A 141 1.80 -3.60 -11.61
N LEU A 142 2.40 -3.58 -10.42
CA LEU A 142 3.81 -3.30 -10.28
C LEU A 142 4.68 -4.42 -10.89
N HIS A 143 4.30 -5.68 -10.71
CA HIS A 143 4.97 -6.80 -11.40
C HIS A 143 4.84 -6.70 -12.93
N ALA A 144 3.67 -6.26 -13.43
CA ALA A 144 3.48 -6.00 -14.86
C ALA A 144 4.39 -4.87 -15.36
N ILE A 145 4.51 -3.76 -14.62
CA ILE A 145 5.43 -2.67 -14.96
C ILE A 145 6.88 -3.19 -15.02
N TRP A 146 7.32 -3.94 -14.00
CA TRP A 146 8.68 -4.49 -13.97
C TRP A 146 8.93 -5.62 -14.98
N SER A 147 7.88 -6.18 -15.60
CA SER A 147 8.07 -7.11 -16.70
C SER A 147 8.51 -6.41 -18.00
N ILE A 148 8.22 -5.10 -18.13
CA ILE A 148 8.49 -4.30 -19.32
C ILE A 148 9.67 -3.35 -19.10
N TRP A 149 9.77 -2.75 -17.90
CA TRP A 149 10.75 -1.68 -17.61
C TRP A 149 12.06 -2.15 -17.00
N ALA A 150 12.11 -3.36 -16.42
CA ALA A 150 13.30 -3.82 -15.70
C ALA A 150 14.07 -4.91 -16.46
N PRO A 151 15.33 -4.64 -16.84
CA PRO A 151 16.27 -5.64 -17.33
C PRO A 151 16.50 -6.76 -16.31
N LYS A 152 16.78 -7.99 -16.77
CA LYS A 152 16.97 -9.17 -15.90
C LYS A 152 17.93 -8.95 -14.73
N THR A 153 19.05 -8.28 -14.98
CA THR A 153 20.11 -8.02 -13.99
C THR A 153 19.69 -7.02 -12.91
N ASP A 154 18.83 -6.06 -13.25
CA ASP A 154 18.43 -4.96 -12.36
C ASP A 154 17.04 -5.16 -11.75
N LYS A 155 16.24 -6.11 -12.27
CA LYS A 155 14.84 -6.34 -11.87
C LYS A 155 14.65 -6.56 -10.38
N SER A 156 15.45 -7.42 -9.76
CA SER A 156 15.34 -7.67 -8.32
C SER A 156 15.70 -6.43 -7.49
N LYS A 157 16.65 -5.61 -7.94
CA LYS A 157 17.05 -4.38 -7.25
C LYS A 157 15.96 -3.31 -7.32
N LEU A 158 15.45 -3.04 -8.52
CA LEU A 158 14.36 -2.08 -8.75
C LEU A 158 13.09 -2.49 -8.00
N ALA A 159 12.71 -3.76 -8.08
CA ALA A 159 11.53 -4.27 -7.38
C ALA A 159 11.68 -4.20 -5.86
N THR A 160 12.82 -4.62 -5.31
CA THR A 160 13.06 -4.58 -3.85
C THR A 160 13.08 -3.16 -3.33
N PHE A 161 13.75 -2.24 -4.05
CA PHE A 161 13.74 -0.83 -3.70
C PHE A 161 12.30 -0.31 -3.67
N THR A 162 11.52 -0.53 -4.73
CA THR A 162 10.13 -0.10 -4.76
C THR A 162 9.30 -0.71 -3.61
N PHE A 163 9.41 -2.01 -3.35
CA PHE A 163 8.69 -2.68 -2.26
C PHE A 163 9.03 -2.14 -0.88
N SER A 164 10.26 -1.65 -0.67
CA SER A 164 10.67 -1.07 0.60
C SER A 164 9.84 0.16 1.01
N GLY A 165 9.25 0.86 0.03
CA GLY A 165 8.35 1.99 0.27
C GLY A 165 7.15 1.63 1.14
N GLY A 166 6.59 0.42 1.01
CA GLY A 166 5.45 -0.01 1.81
C GLY A 166 5.75 -0.13 3.31
N TYR A 167 6.94 -0.65 3.65
CA TYR A 167 7.38 -0.74 5.04
C TYR A 167 7.60 0.65 5.65
N ILE A 168 8.24 1.54 4.89
CA ILE A 168 8.49 2.92 5.31
C ILE A 168 7.16 3.68 5.47
N GLY A 169 6.19 3.48 4.58
CA GLY A 169 4.85 4.06 4.69
C GLY A 169 4.13 3.63 5.96
N THR A 170 4.18 2.33 6.28
CA THR A 170 3.62 1.79 7.53
C THR A 170 4.30 2.41 8.76
N PHE A 171 5.63 2.45 8.77
CA PHE A 171 6.41 3.05 9.86
C PHE A 171 6.07 4.53 10.08
N VAL A 172 6.02 5.32 9.01
CA VAL A 172 5.64 6.74 9.07
C VAL A 172 4.22 6.89 9.60
N THR A 173 3.30 6.03 9.17
CA THR A 173 1.91 6.07 9.67
C THR A 173 1.87 5.80 11.17
N MET A 174 2.61 4.81 11.66
CA MET A 174 2.70 4.51 13.10
C MET A 174 3.28 5.67 13.91
N LEU A 175 4.32 6.33 13.40
CA LEU A 175 4.97 7.44 14.09
C LEU A 175 4.11 8.72 14.09
N PHE A 176 3.65 9.15 12.91
CA PHE A 176 2.93 10.41 12.77
C PHE A 176 1.44 10.30 13.08
N GLY A 177 0.82 9.14 12.85
CA GLY A 177 -0.59 8.92 13.15
C GLY A 177 -0.92 9.13 14.63
N GLY A 178 -0.05 8.66 15.54
CA GLY A 178 -0.20 8.91 16.97
C GLY A 178 -0.05 10.38 17.35
N VAL A 179 0.91 11.08 16.73
CA VAL A 179 1.14 12.52 16.96
C VAL A 179 -0.04 13.36 16.46
N ILE A 180 -0.60 13.01 15.30
CA ILE A 180 -1.79 13.70 14.75
C ILE A 180 -2.99 13.43 15.66
N ALA A 181 -3.21 12.18 16.08
CA ALA A 181 -4.31 11.83 16.99
C ALA A 181 -4.23 12.53 18.35
N ALA A 182 -3.01 12.82 18.85
CA ALA A 182 -2.83 13.48 20.14
C ALA A 182 -3.03 14.99 20.08
N ASN A 183 -2.70 15.64 18.96
CA ASN A 183 -2.71 17.10 18.83
C ASN A 183 -3.87 17.64 17.98
N SER A 184 -4.58 16.78 17.27
CA SER A 184 -5.63 17.14 16.31
C SER A 184 -6.71 16.06 16.28
N SER A 185 -7.84 16.39 15.65
CA SER A 185 -8.93 15.44 15.48
C SER A 185 -8.52 14.27 14.58
N TRP A 186 -9.02 13.06 14.88
CA TRP A 186 -8.64 11.80 14.23
C TRP A 186 -8.90 11.81 12.71
N GLU A 187 -9.84 12.64 12.23
CA GLU A 187 -10.22 12.80 10.83
C GLU A 187 -9.04 13.26 9.97
N TRP A 188 -8.13 14.07 10.53
CA TRP A 188 -6.98 14.61 9.81
C TRP A 188 -6.00 13.55 9.33
N ILE A 189 -5.94 12.40 10.01
CA ILE A 189 -5.13 11.25 9.57
C ILE A 189 -5.57 10.81 8.17
N PHE A 190 -6.89 10.78 7.92
CA PHE A 190 -7.46 10.39 6.63
C PHE A 190 -7.35 11.49 5.57
N TYR A 191 -7.54 12.75 5.95
CA TYR A 191 -7.44 13.86 5.01
C TYR A 191 -6.01 14.08 4.50
N ILE A 192 -5.02 14.10 5.39
CA ILE A 192 -3.60 14.33 5.02
C ILE A 192 -3.11 13.21 4.11
N SER A 193 -3.36 11.96 4.52
CA SER A 193 -2.97 10.78 3.76
C SER A 193 -3.66 10.67 2.39
N GLY A 194 -4.98 10.88 2.34
CA GLY A 194 -5.77 10.83 1.12
C GLY A 194 -5.33 11.91 0.13
N LEU A 195 -5.13 13.15 0.58
CA LEU A 195 -4.66 14.24 -0.27
C LEU A 195 -3.23 14.01 -0.79
N LEU A 196 -2.34 13.51 0.06
CA LEU A 196 -0.96 13.18 -0.34
C LEU A 196 -0.95 12.09 -1.43
N ALA A 197 -1.74 11.04 -1.26
CA ALA A 197 -1.84 9.95 -2.23
C ALA A 197 -2.53 10.38 -3.54
N LEU A 198 -3.52 11.27 -3.49
CA LEU A 198 -4.13 11.87 -4.68
C LEU A 198 -3.13 12.76 -5.44
N ALA A 199 -2.38 13.61 -4.73
CA ALA A 199 -1.34 14.42 -5.34
C ALA A 199 -0.28 13.54 -6.03
N TRP A 200 0.16 12.47 -5.35
CA TRP A 200 1.06 11.48 -5.95
C TRP A 200 0.45 10.81 -7.19
N THR A 201 -0.85 10.50 -7.16
CA THR A 201 -1.55 9.88 -8.30
C THR A 201 -1.54 10.79 -9.53
N ILE A 202 -1.73 12.10 -9.35
CA ILE A 202 -1.65 13.08 -10.44
C ILE A 202 -0.23 13.09 -11.04
N VAL A 203 0.80 13.13 -10.19
CA VAL A 203 2.20 13.07 -10.62
C VAL A 203 2.49 11.76 -11.37
N TRP A 204 1.97 10.63 -10.87
CA TRP A 204 2.13 9.32 -11.51
C TRP A 204 1.58 9.32 -12.94
N PHE A 205 0.36 9.81 -13.15
CA PHE A 205 -0.23 9.81 -14.48
C PHE A 205 0.48 10.77 -15.45
N TYR A 206 1.11 11.83 -14.95
CA TYR A 206 1.89 12.75 -15.77
C TYR A 206 3.28 12.20 -16.14
N VAL A 207 3.96 11.50 -15.22
CA VAL A 207 5.37 11.10 -15.38
C VAL A 207 5.54 9.65 -15.84
N ALA A 208 4.73 8.71 -15.34
CA ALA A 208 4.89 7.30 -15.69
C ALA A 208 4.39 7.03 -17.11
N THR A 209 5.06 6.15 -17.86
CA THR A 209 4.61 5.69 -19.18
C THR A 209 4.57 4.16 -19.24
N ASP A 210 3.70 3.62 -20.09
CA ASP A 210 3.42 2.19 -20.16
C ASP A 210 4.59 1.36 -20.69
N SER A 211 5.37 1.93 -21.61
CA SER A 211 6.54 1.28 -22.19
C SER A 211 7.71 2.24 -22.40
N PRO A 212 8.96 1.73 -22.37
CA PRO A 212 10.14 2.51 -22.72
C PRO A 212 10.03 3.18 -24.09
N SER A 213 9.49 2.48 -25.10
CA SER A 213 9.37 2.99 -26.48
C SER A 213 8.39 4.17 -26.62
N THR A 214 7.39 4.25 -25.74
CA THR A 214 6.43 5.37 -25.68
C THR A 214 6.91 6.54 -24.82
N HIS A 215 8.06 6.42 -24.15
CA HIS A 215 8.51 7.44 -23.21
C HIS A 215 9.11 8.64 -23.96
N PRO A 216 8.61 9.88 -23.75
CA PRO A 216 8.96 11.03 -24.59
C PRO A 216 10.41 11.51 -24.44
N THR A 217 11.05 11.23 -23.30
CA THR A 217 12.40 11.73 -22.97
C THR A 217 13.40 10.62 -22.62
N ILE A 218 13.13 9.37 -23.05
CA ILE A 218 14.09 8.27 -22.81
C ILE A 218 15.28 8.42 -23.75
N SER A 219 16.48 8.07 -23.28
CA SER A 219 17.66 8.03 -24.16
C SER A 219 17.62 6.77 -25.03
N HIS A 220 18.11 6.88 -26.28
CA HIS A 220 18.21 5.72 -27.17
C HIS A 220 19.08 4.61 -26.59
N GLU A 221 20.13 4.96 -25.84
CA GLU A 221 21.00 4.00 -25.14
C GLU A 221 20.24 3.20 -24.08
N GLU A 222 19.40 3.87 -23.27
CA GLU A 222 18.60 3.19 -22.23
C GLU A 222 17.52 2.31 -22.84
N ALA A 223 16.79 2.82 -23.85
CA ALA A 223 15.76 2.06 -24.54
C ALA A 223 16.33 0.76 -25.14
N LYS A 224 17.45 0.86 -25.86
CA LYS A 224 18.13 -0.29 -26.45
C LYS A 224 18.65 -1.25 -25.38
N TYR A 225 19.24 -0.74 -24.30
CA TYR A 225 19.69 -1.58 -23.18
C TYR A 225 18.54 -2.39 -22.56
N ILE A 226 17.35 -1.80 -22.41
CA ILE A 226 16.18 -2.50 -21.89
C ILE A 226 15.73 -3.58 -22.89
N GLU A 227 15.60 -3.25 -24.16
CA GLU A 227 15.17 -4.18 -25.21
C GLU A 227 16.12 -5.38 -25.36
N ASP A 228 17.44 -5.13 -25.39
CA ASP A 228 18.46 -6.16 -25.53
C ASP A 228 18.51 -7.12 -24.32
N ASN A 229 18.09 -6.65 -23.14
CA ASN A 229 18.11 -7.41 -21.88
C ASN A 229 16.72 -7.86 -21.40
N MET A 230 15.70 -7.76 -22.25
CA MET A 230 14.34 -8.19 -21.94
C MET A 230 14.16 -9.67 -22.31
N ASP A 231 13.31 -10.37 -21.57
CA ASP A 231 12.81 -11.67 -22.03
C ASP A 231 11.95 -11.45 -23.29
N GLN A 232 12.41 -11.93 -24.45
CA GLN A 232 11.66 -11.90 -25.72
C GLN A 232 10.30 -12.64 -25.68
N ALA A 233 9.91 -13.18 -24.52
CA ALA A 233 8.75 -14.03 -24.32
C ALA A 233 7.39 -13.28 -24.23
N ILE A 234 7.36 -11.94 -24.13
CA ILE A 234 6.11 -11.20 -23.81
C ILE A 234 5.18 -11.01 -25.03
N SER A 235 5.58 -11.42 -26.23
CA SER A 235 4.84 -11.09 -27.47
C SER A 235 3.60 -11.94 -27.78
N ARG A 236 3.38 -13.12 -27.17
CA ARG A 236 2.24 -13.96 -27.57
C ARG A 236 1.04 -13.83 -26.62
N LYS A 237 -0.08 -13.34 -27.17
CA LYS A 237 -1.45 -13.58 -26.64
C LYS A 237 -1.71 -15.10 -26.62
N GLN A 238 -1.13 -15.80 -25.65
CA GLN A 238 -1.46 -17.19 -25.37
C GLN A 238 -2.59 -17.24 -24.35
N THR A 239 -3.55 -18.13 -24.59
CA THR A 239 -4.57 -18.49 -23.60
C THR A 239 -3.86 -19.02 -22.36
N ILE A 240 -4.16 -18.44 -21.19
CA ILE A 240 -3.55 -18.82 -19.93
C ILE A 240 -3.93 -20.29 -19.61
N PRO A 241 -2.96 -21.22 -19.54
CA PRO A 241 -3.25 -22.63 -19.31
C PRO A 241 -3.49 -22.90 -17.82
N TRP A 242 -4.67 -22.51 -17.33
CA TRP A 242 -5.03 -22.60 -15.90
C TRP A 242 -4.86 -24.00 -15.31
N LYS A 243 -5.21 -25.04 -16.07
CA LYS A 243 -5.08 -26.43 -15.62
C LYS A 243 -3.61 -26.78 -15.36
N ASP A 244 -2.74 -26.47 -16.30
CA ASP A 244 -1.31 -26.79 -16.21
C ASP A 244 -0.64 -26.01 -15.08
N ILE A 245 -1.02 -24.75 -14.88
CA ILE A 245 -0.56 -23.92 -13.76
C ILE A 245 -0.98 -24.54 -12.43
N LEU A 246 -2.24 -24.95 -12.29
CA LEU A 246 -2.76 -25.56 -11.06
C LEU A 246 -2.20 -26.95 -10.78
N THR A 247 -1.70 -27.66 -11.79
CA THR A 247 -1.05 -28.97 -11.61
C THR A 247 0.48 -28.90 -11.51
N SER A 248 1.07 -27.70 -11.65
CA SER A 248 2.52 -27.50 -11.69
C SER A 248 3.16 -27.55 -10.30
N LEU A 249 4.12 -28.45 -10.09
CA LEU A 249 4.85 -28.58 -8.83
C LEU A 249 5.60 -27.29 -8.42
N PRO A 250 6.32 -26.58 -9.32
CA PRO A 250 6.94 -25.29 -9.00
C PRO A 250 5.95 -24.23 -8.46
N VAL A 251 4.72 -24.19 -8.99
CA VAL A 251 3.70 -23.23 -8.52
C VAL A 251 3.31 -23.55 -7.08
N TRP A 252 3.06 -24.82 -6.76
CA TRP A 252 2.76 -25.24 -5.39
C TRP A 252 3.93 -25.04 -4.42
N ALA A 253 5.17 -25.23 -4.89
CA ALA A 253 6.36 -24.92 -4.08
C ALA A 253 6.43 -23.43 -3.71
N ILE A 254 6.14 -22.53 -4.67
CA ILE A 254 6.08 -21.08 -4.42
C ILE A 254 4.93 -20.74 -3.46
N ILE A 255 3.75 -21.33 -3.63
CA ILE A 255 2.60 -21.12 -2.74
C ILE A 255 2.94 -21.56 -1.31
N ALA A 256 3.51 -22.75 -1.14
CA ALA A 256 3.89 -23.27 0.17
C ALA A 256 4.98 -22.41 0.83
N ALA A 257 5.99 -21.98 0.08
CA ALA A 257 7.03 -21.10 0.57
C ALA A 257 6.48 -19.71 0.96
N HIS A 258 5.55 -19.17 0.16
CA HIS A 258 4.91 -17.89 0.45
C HIS A 258 4.01 -17.98 1.69
N PHE A 259 3.24 -19.06 1.82
CA PHE A 259 2.43 -19.33 3.01
C PHE A 259 3.30 -19.44 4.27
N GLY A 260 4.37 -20.26 4.22
CA GLY A 260 5.30 -20.42 5.34
C GLY A 260 5.97 -19.11 5.74
N THR A 261 6.40 -18.32 4.77
CA THR A 261 6.99 -16.99 5.02
C THR A 261 6.01 -16.05 5.70
N ASN A 262 4.78 -15.93 5.18
CA ASN A 262 3.76 -15.06 5.77
C ASN A 262 3.38 -15.53 7.18
N TRP A 263 3.19 -16.83 7.37
CA TRP A 263 2.90 -17.41 8.68
C TRP A 263 3.98 -17.03 9.69
N ALA A 264 5.25 -17.29 9.36
CA ALA A 264 6.38 -16.98 10.23
C ALA A 264 6.44 -15.48 10.58
N ILE A 265 6.29 -14.60 9.59
CA ILE A 265 6.30 -13.15 9.81
C ILE A 265 5.15 -12.74 10.73
N TYR A 266 3.91 -13.14 10.46
CA TYR A 266 2.77 -12.75 11.28
C TYR A 266 2.81 -13.33 12.69
N THR A 267 3.28 -14.57 12.85
CA THR A 267 3.51 -15.16 14.18
C THR A 267 4.56 -14.36 14.95
N MET A 268 5.69 -14.02 14.34
CA MET A 268 6.69 -13.18 14.98
C MET A 268 6.10 -11.82 15.38
N PHE A 269 5.39 -11.13 14.48
CA PHE A 269 4.77 -9.83 14.80
C PHE A 269 3.75 -9.91 15.95
N THR A 270 2.97 -11.00 16.03
CA THR A 270 1.89 -11.13 17.02
C THR A 270 2.41 -11.59 18.38
N GLU A 271 3.36 -12.52 18.41
CA GLU A 271 3.84 -13.14 19.66
C GLU A 271 5.08 -12.45 20.24
N LEU A 272 5.81 -11.66 19.46
CA LEU A 272 7.01 -10.95 19.94
C LEU A 272 6.72 -10.07 21.18
N PRO A 273 5.66 -9.25 21.24
CA PRO A 273 5.35 -8.47 22.44
C PRO A 273 5.07 -9.36 23.65
N THR A 274 4.28 -10.42 23.48
CA THR A 274 3.96 -11.38 24.54
C THR A 274 5.22 -12.10 25.05
N PHE A 275 6.12 -12.49 24.15
CA PHE A 275 7.38 -13.16 24.48
C PHE A 275 8.34 -12.25 25.26
N LEU A 276 8.50 -10.98 24.82
CA LEU A 276 9.35 -10.00 25.50
C LEU A 276 8.87 -9.72 26.94
N VAL A 277 7.55 -9.61 27.13
CA VAL A 277 6.97 -9.34 28.46
C VAL A 277 6.99 -10.59 29.34
N LYS A 278 6.51 -11.75 28.86
CA LYS A 278 6.31 -12.95 29.69
C LYS A 278 7.59 -13.75 29.94
N SER A 279 8.45 -13.88 28.93
CA SER A 279 9.63 -14.75 29.01
C SER A 279 10.89 -13.98 29.40
N LEU A 280 11.05 -12.76 28.88
CA LEU A 280 12.23 -11.91 29.11
C LEU A 280 12.03 -10.88 30.22
N GLY A 281 10.81 -10.75 30.78
CA GLY A 281 10.51 -9.85 31.89
C GLY A 281 10.62 -8.37 31.56
N PHE A 282 10.58 -8.00 30.27
CA PHE A 282 10.69 -6.60 29.84
C PHE A 282 9.43 -5.84 30.28
N ARG A 283 9.53 -5.04 31.35
CA ARG A 283 8.44 -4.18 31.81
C ARG A 283 8.34 -2.99 30.86
N VAL A 284 7.22 -2.88 30.15
CA VAL A 284 6.88 -1.69 29.39
C VAL A 284 6.35 -0.67 30.41
N ASP A 285 7.26 0.12 30.98
CA ASP A 285 6.88 1.21 31.88
C ASP A 285 6.24 2.32 31.01
N THR A 286 4.91 2.43 31.09
CA THR A 286 4.13 3.56 30.58
C THR A 286 4.06 4.68 31.60
#